data_AF-A0A2E0XK91-F1
#
_entry.id   AF-A0A2E0XK91-F1
#
_cell.length_a   1.000
_cell.length_b   1.000
_cell.length_c   1.000
_cell.angle_alpha   90.00
_cell.angle_beta   90.00
_cell.angle_gamma   90.00
#
_symmetry.space_group_name_H-M   'P 1'
#
loop_
_entity.id
_entity.type
_entity.pdbx_description
1 polymer ?
#
loop_
_entity_poly.entity_id
_entity_poly.type
_entity_poly.pdbx_seq_one_letter_code
_entity_poly.pdbx_strand_id
1 'polypeptide(L)'
;MAYLIGLDGGGTKTIGLIADRAGNCLGRVTGSTTNYHLVGLGQTESTLKSIVTDLLNLVNLQIADCQSACFGLAGVGDPTITSKFYIFAVKSVCQFDLY
;
A
#
# COMPACT_ATOMS: atom_id res chain seq x y z
N MET A 1 16.66 10.80 -3.18
CA MET A 1 15.43 11.65 -3.10
C MET A 1 14.44 10.95 -2.17
N ALA A 2 13.47 11.66 -1.59
CA ALA A 2 12.44 11.06 -0.75
C ALA A 2 11.10 11.07 -1.50
N TYR A 3 10.52 9.89 -1.70
CA TYR A 3 9.23 9.71 -2.37
C TYR A 3 8.14 9.28 -1.40
N LEU A 4 6.89 9.49 -1.78
CA LEU A 4 5.71 9.20 -0.99
C LEU A 4 4.83 8.20 -1.73
N ILE A 5 4.32 7.20 -1.03
CA ILE A 5 3.34 6.24 -1.57
C ILE A 5 1.99 6.48 -0.88
N GLY A 6 0.90 6.49 -1.65
CA GLY A 6 -0.46 6.56 -1.12
C GLY A 6 -1.34 5.48 -1.73
N LEU A 7 -2.08 4.75 -0.89
CA LEU A 7 -3.04 3.74 -1.31
C LEU A 7 -4.43 4.08 -0.75
N ASP A 8 -5.43 4.06 -1.61
CA ASP A 8 -6.85 4.22 -1.27
C ASP A 8 -7.62 2.99 -1.76
N GLY A 9 -8.09 2.18 -0.82
CA GLY A 9 -8.61 0.84 -1.06
C GLY A 9 -9.96 0.59 -0.42
N GLY A 10 -10.97 0.31 -1.24
CA GLY A 10 -12.35 0.11 -0.83
C GLY A 10 -12.90 -1.25 -1.21
N GLY A 11 -14.23 -1.36 -1.29
CA GLY A 11 -14.92 -2.62 -1.59
C GLY A 11 -14.78 -3.13 -3.03
N THR A 12 -14.43 -2.25 -4.00
CA THR A 12 -14.41 -2.59 -5.43
C THR A 12 -13.01 -2.61 -6.03
N LYS A 13 -12.17 -1.63 -5.68
CA LYS A 13 -10.82 -1.46 -6.23
C LYS A 13 -9.93 -0.72 -5.24
N THR A 14 -8.64 -0.75 -5.53
CA THR A 14 -7.62 -0.01 -4.79
C THR A 14 -6.78 0.81 -5.75
N ILE A 15 -6.54 2.07 -5.43
CA ILE A 15 -5.72 2.99 -6.21
C ILE A 15 -4.44 3.24 -5.44
N GLY A 16 -3.30 3.02 -6.09
CA GLY A 16 -1.98 3.38 -5.59
C GLY A 16 -1.41 4.56 -6.36
N LEU A 17 -0.73 5.45 -5.66
CA LEU A 17 0.01 6.59 -6.20
C LEU A 17 1.43 6.62 -5.64
N ILE A 18 2.38 7.08 -6.45
CA ILE A 18 3.71 7.46 -6.00
C ILE A 18 3.98 8.91 -6.40
N ALA A 19 4.51 9.71 -5.47
CA ALA A 19 4.73 11.13 -5.64
C ALA A 19 6.09 11.58 -5.10
N ASP A 20 6.58 12.71 -5.60
CA ASP A 20 7.72 13.39 -5.00
C ASP A 20 7.32 14.22 -3.76
N ARG A 21 8.29 14.86 -3.10
CA ARG A 21 8.03 15.70 -1.91
C ARG A 21 7.22 16.96 -2.19
N ALA A 22 7.15 17.40 -3.44
CA ALA A 22 6.31 18.53 -3.84
C ALA A 22 4.85 18.10 -4.10
N GLY A 23 4.56 16.79 -3.99
CA GLY A 23 3.24 16.23 -4.25
C GLY A 23 2.97 15.96 -5.72
N ASN A 24 3.98 16.04 -6.59
CA ASN A 24 3.80 15.71 -8.00
C ASN A 24 3.63 14.20 -8.15
N CYS A 25 2.51 13.78 -8.74
CA CYS A 25 2.24 12.38 -9.02
C CYS A 25 3.15 11.88 -10.14
N LEU A 26 3.99 10.89 -9.83
CA LEU A 26 4.93 10.26 -10.77
C LEU A 26 4.36 8.97 -11.37
N GLY A 27 3.41 8.34 -10.68
CA GLY A 27 2.83 7.07 -11.11
C GLY A 27 1.50 6.76 -10.44
N ARG A 28 0.65 6.01 -11.15
CA ARG A 28 -0.63 5.51 -10.64
C ARG A 28 -0.87 4.07 -11.08
N VAL A 29 -1.28 3.23 -10.15
CA VAL A 29 -1.66 1.82 -10.39
C VAL A 29 -3.06 1.59 -9.81
N THR A 30 -3.83 0.69 -10.43
CA THR A 30 -5.13 0.24 -9.91
C THR A 30 -5.08 -1.27 -9.72
N GLY A 31 -5.44 -1.73 -8.53
CA GLY A 31 -5.61 -3.14 -8.21
C GLY A 31 -7.04 -3.47 -7.78
N SER A 32 -7.24 -4.71 -7.37
CA SER A 32 -8.50 -5.23 -6.86
C SER A 32 -8.88 -4.64 -5.48
N THR A 33 -10.03 -5.05 -4.96
CA THR A 33 -10.51 -4.67 -3.62
C THR A 33 -9.54 -5.08 -2.52
N THR A 34 -9.39 -4.21 -1.51
CA THR A 34 -8.63 -4.47 -0.28
C THR A 34 -9.51 -4.40 0.96
N ASN A 35 -10.83 -4.47 0.79
CA ASN A 35 -11.73 -4.64 1.92
C ASN A 35 -11.60 -6.08 2.44
N TYR A 36 -10.88 -6.23 3.54
CA TYR A 36 -10.56 -7.53 4.11
C TYR A 36 -11.79 -8.34 4.54
N HIS A 37 -12.91 -7.68 4.85
CA HIS A 37 -14.16 -8.38 5.16
C HIS A 37 -14.73 -9.13 3.94
N LEU A 38 -14.41 -8.66 2.72
CA LEU A 38 -14.90 -9.27 1.47
C LEU A 38 -13.96 -10.34 0.93
N VAL A 39 -12.64 -10.09 0.99
CA VAL A 39 -11.65 -10.96 0.32
C VAL A 39 -10.67 -11.64 1.27
N GLY A 40 -10.78 -11.39 2.58
CA GLY A 40 -9.85 -11.91 3.57
C GLY A 40 -8.49 -11.21 3.56
N LEU A 41 -7.65 -11.58 4.54
CA LEU A 41 -6.33 -10.96 4.72
C LEU A 41 -5.36 -11.31 3.60
N GLY A 42 -5.31 -12.56 3.14
CA GLY A 42 -4.32 -12.99 2.14
C GLY A 42 -4.47 -12.31 0.77
N GLN A 43 -5.71 -12.16 0.28
CA GLN A 43 -5.95 -11.43 -0.97
C GLN A 43 -5.68 -9.93 -0.81
N THR A 44 -6.11 -9.35 0.32
CA THR A 44 -5.80 -7.96 0.65
C THR A 44 -4.29 -7.73 0.62
N GLU A 45 -3.53 -8.68 1.17
CA GLU A 45 -2.08 -8.64 1.21
C GLU A 45 -1.43 -8.66 -0.17
N SER A 46 -1.78 -9.67 -0.96
CA SER A 46 -1.27 -9.82 -2.32
C SER A 46 -1.55 -8.58 -3.17
N THR A 47 -2.73 -7.99 -3.01
CA THR A 47 -3.15 -6.79 -3.76
C THR A 47 -2.30 -5.58 -3.38
N LEU A 48 -2.10 -5.33 -2.09
CA LEU A 48 -1.30 -4.19 -1.62
C LEU A 48 0.17 -4.32 -2.03
N LYS A 49 0.73 -5.54 -1.91
CA LYS A 49 2.10 -5.82 -2.37
C LYS A 49 2.28 -5.62 -3.88
N SER A 50 1.33 -6.09 -4.68
CA SER A 50 1.37 -5.90 -6.15
C SER A 50 1.37 -4.43 -6.50
N ILE A 51 0.44 -3.65 -5.93
CA ILE A 51 0.32 -2.21 -6.22
C ILE A 51 1.62 -1.47 -5.89
N VAL A 52 2.21 -1.72 -4.71
CA VAL A 52 3.48 -1.07 -4.32
C VAL A 52 4.60 -1.45 -5.27
N THR A 53 4.72 -2.74 -5.62
CA THR A 53 5.74 -3.24 -6.55
C THR A 53 5.58 -2.61 -7.94
N ASP A 54 4.36 -2.55 -8.44
CA ASP A 54 4.06 -1.98 -9.76
C ASP A 54 4.34 -0.48 -9.81
N LEU A 55 4.04 0.26 -8.73
CA LEU A 55 4.37 1.68 -8.63
C LEU A 55 5.89 1.90 -8.67
N LEU A 56 6.65 1.17 -7.87
CA LEU A 56 8.11 1.28 -7.82
C LEU A 56 8.73 0.95 -9.18
N ASN A 57 8.27 -0.12 -9.83
CA ASN A 57 8.74 -0.50 -11.17
C ASN A 57 8.40 0.56 -12.22
N LEU A 58 7.20 1.16 -12.17
CA LEU A 58 6.74 2.15 -13.14
C LEU A 58 7.60 3.43 -13.13
N VAL A 59 8.15 3.80 -11.98
CA VAL A 59 9.04 4.97 -11.85
C VAL A 59 10.52 4.61 -11.67
N ASN A 60 10.87 3.33 -11.82
CA ASN A 60 12.22 2.79 -11.65
C ASN A 60 12.88 3.20 -10.33
N LEU A 61 12.13 3.05 -9.22
CA LEU A 61 12.60 3.33 -7.86
C LEU A 61 12.65 2.05 -7.04
N GLN A 62 13.40 2.11 -5.93
CA GLN A 62 13.39 1.09 -4.90
C GLN A 62 12.60 1.58 -3.69
N ILE A 63 12.16 0.65 -2.83
CA ILE A 63 11.46 1.06 -1.61
C ILE A 63 12.33 1.95 -0.71
N ALA A 64 13.65 1.77 -0.72
CA ALA A 64 14.60 2.59 0.03
C ALA A 64 14.59 4.07 -0.38
N ASP A 65 14.05 4.40 -1.57
CA ASP A 65 13.87 5.78 -2.02
C ASP A 65 12.59 6.42 -1.43
N CYS A 66 11.67 5.62 -0.89
CA CYS A 66 10.41 6.08 -0.33
C CYS A 66 10.57 6.43 1.16
N GLN A 67 10.18 7.64 1.53
CA GLN A 67 10.24 8.13 2.90
C GLN A 67 9.03 7.69 3.73
N SER A 68 7.86 7.55 3.11
CA SER A 68 6.65 7.17 3.82
C SER A 68 5.59 6.59 2.88
N ALA A 69 4.72 5.77 3.44
CA ALA A 69 3.53 5.26 2.78
C ALA A 69 2.29 5.52 3.62
N CYS A 70 1.16 5.82 2.97
CA CYS A 70 -0.14 6.01 3.60
C CYS A 70 -1.16 5.02 3.02
N PHE A 71 -1.99 4.42 3.89
CA PHE A 71 -2.95 3.38 3.55
C PHE A 71 -4.35 3.76 4.06
N GLY A 72 -5.18 4.31 3.17
CA GLY A 72 -6.61 4.49 3.40
C GLY A 72 -7.35 3.23 3.00
N LEU A 73 -7.64 2.33 3.94
CA LEU A 73 -8.26 1.04 3.65
C LEU A 73 -9.61 0.88 4.37
N ALA A 74 -10.64 0.49 3.63
CA ALA A 74 -11.95 0.19 4.20
C ALA A 74 -11.88 -1.02 5.15
N GLY A 75 -12.59 -0.91 6.28
CA GLY A 75 -12.66 -1.96 7.31
C GLY A 75 -11.57 -1.87 8.40
N VAL A 76 -10.49 -1.10 8.20
CA VAL A 76 -9.33 -1.08 9.12
C VAL A 76 -9.52 -0.12 10.33
N GLY A 77 -10.77 0.20 10.68
CA GLY A 77 -11.12 1.07 11.81
C GLY A 77 -11.21 0.36 13.16
N ASP A 78 -11.24 -0.97 13.18
CA ASP A 78 -11.21 -1.77 14.41
C ASP A 78 -9.76 -1.86 14.92
N PRO A 79 -9.43 -1.39 16.14
CA PRO A 79 -8.06 -1.36 16.67
C PRO A 79 -7.34 -2.73 16.67
N THR A 80 -8.10 -3.81 16.84
CA THR A 80 -7.62 -5.20 16.84
C THR A 80 -7.13 -5.61 15.45
N ILE A 81 -7.79 -5.06 14.42
CA ILE A 81 -7.50 -5.29 13.02
C ILE A 81 -6.44 -4.30 12.53
N THR A 82 -6.49 -3.04 12.97
CA THR A 82 -5.50 -2.00 12.66
C THR A 82 -4.09 -2.45 13.03
N SER A 83 -3.91 -3.12 14.17
CA SER A 83 -2.60 -3.64 14.60
C SER A 83 -2.06 -4.74 13.65
N LYS A 84 -2.94 -5.65 13.19
CA LYS A 84 -2.58 -6.69 12.21
C LYS A 84 -2.30 -6.10 10.84
N PHE A 85 -3.11 -5.14 10.41
CA PHE A 85 -2.94 -4.41 9.16
C PHE A 85 -1.71 -3.52 9.15
N TYR A 86 -1.34 -2.92 10.29
CA TYR A 86 -0.14 -2.12 10.43
C TYR A 86 1.11 -2.98 10.22
N ILE A 87 1.22 -4.11 10.92
CA ILE A 87 2.31 -5.09 10.71
C ILE A 87 2.34 -5.54 9.25
N PHE A 88 1.17 -5.81 8.68
CA PHE A 88 1.04 -6.26 7.30
C PHE A 88 1.45 -5.19 6.26
N ALA A 89 0.98 -3.95 6.41
CA ALA A 89 1.32 -2.83 5.54
C ALA A 89 2.83 -2.54 5.61
N VAL A 90 3.41 -2.58 6.81
CA VAL A 90 4.86 -2.51 7.01
C VAL A 90 5.57 -3.68 6.32
N LYS A 91 5.05 -4.91 6.37
CA LYS A 91 5.64 -6.05 5.65
C LYS A 91 5.62 -5.90 4.13
N SER A 92 4.51 -5.40 3.58
CA SER A 92 4.34 -5.24 2.13
C SER A 92 5.11 -4.06 1.54
N VAL A 93 5.33 -3.02 2.33
CA VAL A 93 6.18 -1.89 1.94
C VAL A 93 7.63 -2.21 2.23
N CYS A 94 7.97 -2.55 3.47
CA CYS A 94 9.35 -2.51 3.96
C CYS A 94 10.13 -3.83 3.79
N GLN A 95 9.56 -4.92 3.29
CA GLN A 95 10.22 -6.25 3.22
C GLN A 95 10.79 -6.73 4.58
N PHE A 96 10.36 -6.17 5.71
CA PHE A 96 10.82 -6.61 7.04
C PHE A 96 9.95 -7.74 7.55
N ASP A 97 10.51 -8.93 7.68
CA ASP A 97 9.99 -9.96 8.59
C ASP A 97 10.18 -9.46 10.03
N LEU A 98 9.14 -8.83 10.58
CA LEU A 98 9.05 -8.61 12.01
C LEU A 98 8.82 -9.97 12.69
N TYR A 99 9.84 -10.39 13.44
CA TYR A 99 9.83 -11.54 14.35
C TYR A 99 8.78 -11.41 15.46
#